data_AF-A0A4Q3UD76-F1
#
_entry.id   AF-A0A4Q3UD76-F1
#
_cell.length_a   1.000
_cell.length_b   1.000
_cell.length_c   1.000
_cell.angle_alpha   90.00
_cell.angle_beta   90.00
_cell.angle_gamma   90.00
#
_symmetry.space_group_name_H-M   'P 1'
#
loop_
_entity.id
_entity.type
_entity.pdbx_description
1 polymer ?
#
loop_
_entity_poly.entity_id
_entity_poly.type
_entity_poly.pdbx_seq_one_letter_code
_entity_poly.pdbx_strand_id
1 'polypeptide(L)'
;MFSFVLVFKSWVFCPKLDKTSIDSLEKAWNDRLKVHVPDDIIARSQEFGRSIATAIYNWSTTDNFNISGAGYTIPVCASCWVLIPPAPSPVGPFLKNTRPFLASSLTATAPPLPFPYSEDPSSEFYKAAKEVYDIGKALTPEQKLIPAWWADLGGPGVGYAGGAHILSIVT
;
A
#
# COMPACT_ATOMS: atom_id res chain seq x y z
N MET A 1 -1.53 -6.45 -22.62
CA MET A 1 -0.27 -6.81 -21.94
C MET A 1 0.77 -5.69 -21.97
N PHE A 2 1.07 -5.11 -23.14
CA PHE A 2 2.12 -4.08 -23.29
C PHE A 2 1.95 -2.81 -22.44
N SER A 3 0.73 -2.29 -22.31
CA SER A 3 0.47 -1.07 -21.51
C SER A 3 0.69 -1.27 -20.00
N PHE A 4 0.54 -2.49 -19.48
CA PHE A 4 0.61 -2.75 -18.04
C PHE A 4 2.08 -2.76 -17.59
N VAL A 5 2.96 -3.39 -18.35
CA VAL A 5 4.38 -3.51 -18.05
C VAL A 5 5.06 -2.14 -17.86
N LEU A 6 4.78 -1.17 -18.74
CA LEU A 6 5.43 0.14 -18.68
C LEU A 6 4.94 1.00 -17.49
N VAL A 7 3.65 0.92 -17.14
CA VAL A 7 3.11 1.60 -15.94
C VAL A 7 3.79 1.05 -14.69
N PHE A 8 3.87 -0.28 -14.56
CA PHE A 8 4.54 -0.92 -13.43
C PHE A 8 6.01 -0.53 -13.33
N LYS A 9 6.76 -0.52 -14.44
CA LYS A 9 8.17 -0.06 -14.47
C LYS A 9 8.36 1.36 -13.96
N SER A 10 7.41 2.25 -14.28
CA SER A 10 7.46 3.66 -13.92
C SER A 10 7.04 3.91 -12.47
N TRP A 11 6.32 2.96 -11.86
CA TRP A 11 5.78 3.04 -10.50
C TRP A 11 6.56 2.16 -9.51
N VAL A 12 7.67 1.53 -9.92
CA VAL A 12 8.47 0.68 -9.01
C VAL A 12 9.12 1.54 -7.92
N PHE A 13 8.43 1.67 -6.79
CA PHE A 13 8.96 2.13 -5.51
C PHE A 13 9.52 0.97 -4.67
N CYS A 14 9.39 -0.28 -5.12
CA CYS A 14 9.86 -1.46 -4.41
C CYS A 14 11.33 -1.75 -4.75
N PRO A 15 12.28 -1.66 -3.78
CA PRO A 15 13.69 -1.96 -4.02
C PRO A 15 13.97 -3.41 -4.45
N LYS A 16 12.99 -4.32 -4.23
CA LYS A 16 13.09 -5.76 -4.55
C LYS A 16 12.46 -6.16 -5.89
N LEU A 17 11.69 -5.26 -6.53
CA LEU A 17 11.23 -5.48 -7.90
C LEU A 17 12.34 -5.03 -8.84
N ASP A 18 13.19 -5.98 -9.19
CA ASP A 18 14.25 -5.79 -10.16
C ASP A 18 13.63 -5.44 -11.52
N LYS A 19 13.90 -4.23 -12.04
CA LYS A 19 13.47 -3.81 -13.39
C LYS A 19 13.85 -4.86 -14.43
N THR A 20 14.97 -5.56 -14.21
CA THR A 20 15.47 -6.67 -15.04
C THR A 20 14.50 -7.85 -15.07
N SER A 21 13.81 -8.17 -13.96
CA SER A 21 12.80 -9.24 -13.93
C SER A 21 11.58 -8.90 -14.78
N ILE A 22 11.14 -7.64 -14.75
CA ILE A 22 10.05 -7.14 -15.56
C ILE A 22 10.46 -7.11 -17.04
N ASP A 23 11.67 -6.65 -17.34
CA ASP A 23 12.25 -6.65 -18.70
C ASP A 23 12.34 -8.07 -19.27
N SER A 24 12.80 -9.03 -18.44
CA SER A 24 12.91 -10.44 -18.81
C SER A 24 11.55 -11.06 -19.12
N LEU A 25 10.54 -10.74 -18.31
CA LEU A 25 9.18 -11.20 -18.54
C LEU A 25 8.60 -10.60 -19.82
N GLU A 26 8.76 -9.29 -20.03
CA GLU A 26 8.32 -8.63 -21.27
C GLU A 26 8.98 -9.25 -22.50
N LYS A 27 10.29 -9.50 -22.45
CA LYS A 27 11.02 -10.17 -23.52
C LYS A 27 10.46 -11.56 -23.78
N ALA A 28 10.26 -12.38 -22.76
CA ALA A 28 9.73 -13.73 -22.91
C ALA A 28 8.34 -13.73 -23.58
N TRP A 29 7.48 -12.77 -23.25
CA TRP A 29 6.17 -12.63 -23.89
C TRP A 29 6.26 -12.12 -25.32
N ASN A 30 7.15 -11.17 -25.60
CA ASN A 30 7.41 -10.71 -26.97
C ASN A 30 7.91 -11.85 -27.86
N ASP A 31 8.85 -12.66 -27.37
CA ASP A 31 9.41 -13.79 -28.11
C ASP A 31 8.32 -14.82 -28.43
N ARG A 32 7.40 -15.10 -27.49
CA ARG A 32 6.25 -15.99 -27.72
C ARG A 32 5.28 -15.44 -28.76
N LEU A 33 5.01 -14.13 -28.73
CA LEU A 33 4.05 -13.51 -29.66
C LEU A 33 4.60 -13.44 -31.09
N LYS A 34 5.90 -13.19 -31.26
CA LYS A 34 6.58 -13.15 -32.58
C LYS A 34 6.45 -14.44 -33.38
N VAL A 35 6.23 -15.58 -32.73
CA VAL A 35 6.00 -16.87 -33.42
C VAL A 35 4.70 -16.89 -34.21
N HIS A 36 3.69 -16.12 -33.79
CA HIS A 36 2.33 -16.19 -34.32
C HIS A 36 1.78 -14.85 -34.82
N VAL A 37 2.46 -13.75 -34.53
CA VAL A 37 2.00 -12.39 -34.83
C VAL A 37 3.05 -11.65 -35.65
N PRO A 38 2.69 -11.07 -36.80
CA PRO A 38 3.64 -10.30 -37.61
C PRO A 38 4.24 -9.10 -36.86
N ASP A 39 5.50 -8.79 -37.18
CA ASP A 39 6.29 -7.77 -36.47
C ASP A 39 5.66 -6.37 -36.53
N ASP A 40 5.00 -6.01 -37.64
CA ASP A 40 4.31 -4.72 -37.78
C ASP A 40 3.12 -4.61 -36.81
N ILE A 41 2.44 -5.72 -36.52
CA ILE A 41 1.34 -5.78 -35.54
C ILE A 41 1.88 -5.62 -34.12
N ILE A 42 2.98 -6.31 -33.80
CA ILE A 42 3.62 -6.20 -32.49
C ILE A 42 4.11 -4.76 -32.27
N ALA A 43 4.80 -4.19 -33.25
CA ALA A 43 5.34 -2.84 -33.17
C ALA A 43 4.25 -1.79 -32.91
N ARG A 44 3.17 -1.77 -33.71
CA ARG A 44 2.07 -0.81 -33.50
C ARG A 44 1.33 -1.02 -32.18
N SER A 45 1.19 -2.28 -31.73
CA SER A 45 0.51 -2.61 -30.46
C SER A 45 1.31 -2.16 -29.26
N GLN A 46 2.64 -2.35 -29.31
CA GLN A 46 3.55 -1.87 -28.28
C GLN A 46 3.58 -0.34 -28.24
N GLU A 47 3.61 0.31 -29.40
CA GLU A 47 3.61 1.77 -29.48
C GLU A 47 2.33 2.36 -28.90
N PHE A 48 1.17 1.81 -29.27
CA PHE A 48 -0.09 2.20 -28.68
C PHE A 48 -0.10 1.94 -27.16
N GLY A 49 0.37 0.78 -26.71
CA GLY A 49 0.47 0.47 -25.28
C GLY A 49 1.35 1.44 -24.50
N ARG A 50 2.48 1.88 -25.08
CA ARG A 50 3.36 2.91 -24.50
C ARG A 50 2.67 4.26 -24.41
N SER A 51 1.91 4.65 -25.43
CA SER A 51 1.18 5.92 -25.42
C SER A 51 0.16 5.99 -24.27
N ILE A 52 -0.59 4.92 -24.05
CA ILE A 52 -1.57 4.82 -22.95
C ILE A 52 -0.87 4.78 -21.59
N ALA A 53 0.18 3.98 -21.46
CA ALA A 53 0.96 3.91 -20.22
C ALA A 53 1.57 5.27 -19.82
N THR A 54 2.07 6.01 -20.82
CA THR A 54 2.61 7.36 -20.63
C THR A 54 1.53 8.32 -20.16
N ALA A 55 0.34 8.28 -20.77
CA ALA A 55 -0.79 9.11 -20.36
C ALA A 55 -1.21 8.82 -18.91
N ILE A 56 -1.30 7.54 -18.52
CA ILE A 56 -1.65 7.10 -17.16
C ILE A 56 -0.58 7.55 -16.16
N TYR A 57 0.71 7.37 -16.47
CA TYR A 57 1.81 7.81 -15.61
C TYR A 57 1.81 9.32 -15.42
N ASN A 58 1.68 10.10 -16.50
CA ASN A 58 1.63 11.55 -16.40
C ASN A 58 0.45 12.00 -15.52
N TRP A 59 -0.73 11.38 -15.69
CA TRP A 59 -1.87 11.63 -14.83
C TRP A 59 -1.59 11.27 -13.36
N SER A 60 -0.93 10.15 -13.06
CA SER A 60 -0.61 9.77 -11.68
C SER A 60 0.37 10.74 -11.02
N THR A 61 1.33 11.32 -11.74
CA THR A 61 2.26 12.31 -11.14
C THR A 61 1.58 13.59 -10.64
N THR A 62 0.31 13.81 -11.01
CA THR A 62 -0.49 14.97 -10.59
C THR A 62 -1.41 14.69 -9.39
N ASP A 63 -1.31 13.49 -8.78
CA ASP A 63 -2.20 13.07 -7.70
C ASP A 63 -1.76 13.52 -6.30
N ASN A 64 -0.61 14.20 -6.16
CA ASN A 64 -0.05 14.64 -4.89
C ASN A 64 0.23 13.50 -3.88
N PHE A 65 0.47 12.29 -4.36
CA PHE A 65 0.86 11.15 -3.53
C PHE A 65 2.17 11.40 -2.79
N ASN A 66 2.12 11.36 -1.45
CA ASN A 66 3.29 11.52 -0.60
C ASN A 66 3.22 10.64 0.64
N ILE A 67 4.11 9.63 0.69
CA ILE A 67 4.23 8.70 1.82
C ILE A 67 5.28 9.16 2.86
N SER A 68 6.09 10.18 2.54
CA SER A 68 7.15 10.67 3.40
C SER A 68 6.60 11.36 4.65
N GLY A 69 7.27 11.14 5.78
CA GLY A 69 7.04 11.88 7.02
C GLY A 69 7.72 13.26 7.07
N ALA A 70 8.51 13.62 6.05
CA ALA A 70 9.27 14.86 6.04
C ALA A 70 8.35 16.10 6.17
N GLY A 71 8.62 16.94 7.18
CA GLY A 71 7.84 18.14 7.45
C GLY A 71 6.56 17.92 8.29
N TYR A 72 6.25 16.69 8.70
CA TYR A 72 5.15 16.43 9.63
C TYR A 72 5.61 16.52 11.09
N THR A 73 4.89 17.29 11.90
CA THR A 73 5.11 17.38 13.35
C THR A 73 4.06 16.56 14.07
N ILE A 74 4.51 15.58 14.87
CA ILE A 74 3.61 14.76 15.68
C ILE A 74 3.04 15.62 16.82
N PRO A 75 1.71 15.74 16.96
CA PRO A 75 1.11 16.46 18.08
C PRO A 75 1.48 15.82 19.42
N VAL A 76 1.74 16.64 20.44
CA VAL A 76 2.04 16.18 21.80
C VAL A 76 0.81 16.39 22.66
N CYS A 77 0.15 15.29 23.00
CA CYS A 77 -0.95 15.26 23.96
C CYS A 77 -1.11 13.85 24.55
N ALA A 78 -1.82 13.74 25.68
CA ALA A 78 -2.01 12.46 26.38
C ALA A 78 -2.73 11.40 25.51
N SER A 79 -3.64 11.84 24.63
CA SER A 79 -4.40 10.99 23.72
C SER A 79 -3.78 10.88 22.31
N CYS A 80 -2.63 11.52 22.06
CA CYS A 80 -2.05 11.62 20.73
C CYS A 80 -1.25 10.35 20.40
N TRP A 81 -1.28 9.96 19.12
CA TRP A 81 -0.40 8.91 18.63
C TRP A 81 1.06 9.30 18.81
N VAL A 82 1.89 8.35 19.24
CA VAL A 82 3.34 8.52 19.41
C VAL A 82 4.10 7.54 18.53
N LEU A 83 5.26 7.97 18.06
CA LEU A 83 6.15 7.11 17.28
C LEU A 83 6.79 6.07 18.20
N ILE A 84 6.62 4.79 17.86
CA ILE A 84 7.19 3.68 18.63
C ILE A 84 8.53 3.26 17.97
N PRO A 85 9.66 3.24 18.71
CA PRO A 85 10.93 2.73 18.20
C PRO A 85 10.82 1.28 17.70
N PRO A 86 11.55 0.86 16.66
CA PRO A 86 12.64 1.57 15.98
C PRO A 86 12.19 2.41 14.77
N ALA A 87 10.89 2.72 14.63
CA ALA A 87 10.40 3.44 13.47
C ALA A 87 11.08 4.83 13.35
N PRO A 88 11.71 5.15 12.20
CA PRO A 88 12.51 6.38 12.07
C PRO A 88 11.66 7.62 11.83
N SER A 89 10.45 7.46 11.28
CA SER A 89 9.55 8.57 10.93
C SER A 89 8.11 8.08 10.76
N PRO A 90 7.09 8.94 10.96
CA PRO A 90 5.71 8.60 10.62
C PRO A 90 5.58 8.38 9.11
N VAL A 91 4.74 7.43 8.72
CA VAL A 91 4.53 7.04 7.32
C VAL A 91 3.17 7.56 6.85
N GLY A 92 3.15 8.23 5.70
CA GLY A 92 1.92 8.69 5.04
C GLY A 92 1.10 9.79 5.74
N PRO A 93 1.67 10.73 6.52
CA PRO A 93 0.86 11.78 7.17
C PRO A 93 0.13 12.70 6.18
N PHE A 94 0.60 12.78 4.94
CA PHE A 94 0.03 13.63 3.89
C PHE A 94 -0.87 12.90 2.90
N LEU A 95 -1.12 11.59 3.07
CA LEU A 95 -1.94 10.80 2.15
C LEU A 95 -3.37 11.33 2.00
N LYS A 96 -3.89 12.05 3.00
CA LYS A 96 -5.19 12.74 2.92
C LYS A 96 -5.27 13.79 1.80
N ASN A 97 -4.12 14.30 1.35
CA ASN A 97 -4.02 15.32 0.30
C ASN A 97 -3.88 14.69 -1.10
N THR A 98 -3.81 13.36 -1.18
CA THR A 98 -3.73 12.63 -2.45
C THR A 98 -5.08 12.64 -3.14
N ARG A 99 -5.11 12.87 -4.46
CA ARG A 99 -6.33 12.76 -5.27
C ARG A 99 -6.85 11.32 -5.24
N PRO A 100 -8.09 11.07 -4.78
CA PRO A 100 -8.66 9.73 -4.86
C PRO A 100 -9.07 9.37 -6.29
N PHE A 101 -9.20 8.08 -6.57
CA PHE A 101 -9.76 7.60 -7.84
C PHE A 101 -11.26 7.93 -7.99
N LEU A 102 -12.02 7.87 -6.89
CA LEU A 102 -13.46 8.09 -6.89
C LEU A 102 -13.79 9.40 -6.17
N ALA A 103 -14.65 10.22 -6.79
CA ALA A 103 -15.07 11.49 -6.20
C ALA A 103 -15.80 11.30 -4.85
N SER A 104 -16.53 10.20 -4.67
CA SER A 104 -17.22 9.87 -3.41
C SER A 104 -16.26 9.73 -2.22
N SER A 105 -15.01 9.31 -2.45
CA SER A 105 -14.00 9.21 -1.40
C SER A 105 -13.65 10.55 -0.77
N LEU A 106 -13.89 11.68 -1.46
CA LEU A 106 -13.70 13.03 -0.91
C LEU A 106 -14.72 13.37 0.18
N THR A 107 -15.84 12.67 0.24
CA THR A 107 -16.89 12.86 1.26
C THR A 107 -16.75 11.89 2.44
N ALA A 108 -15.81 10.95 2.38
CA ALA A 108 -15.59 9.99 3.45
C ALA A 108 -14.89 10.69 4.63
N THR A 109 -15.60 10.80 5.75
CA THR A 109 -15.02 11.26 7.01
C THR A 109 -14.69 10.07 7.89
N ALA A 110 -13.57 10.13 8.61
CA ALA A 110 -13.29 9.17 9.66
C ALA A 110 -14.46 9.19 10.68
N PRO A 111 -14.96 8.02 11.12
CA PRO A 111 -15.96 7.99 12.17
C PRO A 111 -15.39 8.60 13.45
N PRO A 112 -16.23 9.18 14.33
CA PRO A 112 -15.77 9.67 15.62
C PRO A 112 -15.15 8.51 16.42
N LEU A 113 -14.20 8.85 17.30
CA LEU A 113 -13.65 7.87 18.23
C LEU A 113 -14.79 7.30 19.09
N PRO A 114 -14.86 5.96 19.26
CA PRO A 114 -15.97 5.33 20.00
C PRO A 114 -15.98 5.73 21.47
N PHE A 115 -14.80 5.90 22.08
CA PHE A 115 -14.64 6.34 23.46
C PHE A 115 -13.67 7.52 23.54
N PRO A 116 -13.97 8.57 24.33
CA PRO A 116 -12.99 9.60 24.62
C PRO A 116 -11.82 9.02 25.43
N TYR A 117 -10.63 9.55 25.21
CA TYR A 117 -9.45 9.16 25.99
C TYR A 117 -9.68 9.40 27.49
N SER A 118 -9.33 8.41 28.30
CA SER A 118 -9.42 8.48 29.76
C SER A 118 -8.52 7.43 30.39
N GLU A 119 -7.80 7.81 31.44
CA GLU A 119 -6.99 6.87 32.25
C GLU A 119 -7.76 6.31 33.45
N ASP A 120 -9.00 6.77 33.69
CA ASP A 120 -9.86 6.23 34.75
C ASP A 120 -10.16 4.75 34.50
N PRO A 121 -9.83 3.84 35.43
CA PRO A 121 -10.11 2.41 35.29
C PRO A 121 -11.59 2.05 35.07
N SER A 122 -12.50 2.93 35.47
CA SER A 122 -13.95 2.77 35.27
C SER A 122 -14.42 3.16 33.87
N SER A 123 -13.60 3.88 33.10
CA SER A 123 -13.94 4.36 31.76
C SER A 123 -13.93 3.26 30.69
N GLU A 124 -14.75 3.43 29.66
CA GLU A 124 -14.80 2.48 28.53
C GLU A 124 -13.49 2.45 27.74
N PHE A 125 -12.79 3.58 27.62
CA PHE A 125 -11.47 3.62 26.99
C PHE A 125 -10.45 2.74 27.72
N TYR A 126 -10.38 2.85 29.05
CA TYR A 126 -9.46 2.04 29.85
C TYR A 126 -9.81 0.56 29.75
N LYS A 127 -11.11 0.21 29.81
CA LYS A 127 -11.55 -1.19 29.67
C LYS A 127 -11.15 -1.79 28.31
N ALA A 128 -11.37 -1.06 27.22
CA ALA A 128 -10.96 -1.50 25.88
C ALA A 128 -9.43 -1.66 25.76
N ALA A 129 -8.65 -0.72 26.31
CA ALA A 129 -7.19 -0.84 26.34
C ALA A 129 -6.72 -2.04 27.19
N LYS A 130 -7.37 -2.27 28.34
CA LYS A 130 -7.09 -3.39 29.23
C LYS A 130 -7.43 -4.74 28.58
N GLU A 131 -8.51 -4.81 27.81
CA GLU A 131 -8.88 -6.02 27.05
C GLU A 131 -7.75 -6.42 26.09
N VAL A 132 -7.24 -5.49 25.27
CA VAL A 132 -6.13 -5.76 24.35
C VAL A 132 -4.88 -6.23 25.11
N TYR A 133 -4.58 -5.60 26.26
CA TYR A 133 -3.46 -5.98 27.12
C TYR A 133 -3.60 -7.39 27.72
N ASP A 134 -4.79 -7.75 28.19
CA ASP A 134 -5.04 -9.07 28.78
C ASP A 134 -5.06 -10.17 27.72
N ILE A 135 -5.65 -9.92 26.55
CA ILE A 135 -5.58 -10.83 25.39
C ILE A 135 -4.12 -11.09 25.02
N GLY A 136 -3.29 -10.06 24.92
CA GLY A 136 -1.87 -10.17 24.57
C GLY A 136 -1.06 -11.08 25.51
N LYS A 137 -1.48 -11.22 26.77
CA LYS A 137 -0.81 -12.08 27.77
C LYS A 137 -1.21 -13.56 27.68
N ALA A 138 -2.32 -13.89 27.03
CA ALA A 138 -2.91 -15.23 27.04
C ALA A 138 -3.23 -15.80 25.65
N LEU A 139 -2.58 -15.28 24.59
CA LEU A 139 -2.80 -15.76 23.22
C LEU A 139 -2.45 -17.25 23.07
N THR A 140 -3.41 -18.03 22.54
CA THR A 140 -3.16 -19.41 22.10
C THR A 140 -2.25 -19.42 20.86
N PRO A 141 -1.63 -20.57 20.52
CA PRO A 141 -0.82 -20.67 19.29
C PRO A 141 -1.58 -20.24 18.03
N GLU A 142 -2.86 -20.62 17.90
CA GLU A 142 -3.70 -20.23 16.77
C GLU A 142 -3.95 -18.71 16.73
N GLN A 143 -4.26 -18.11 17.88
CA GLN A 143 -4.49 -16.66 17.99
C GLN A 143 -3.23 -15.82 17.71
N LYS A 144 -2.03 -16.41 17.73
CA LYS A 144 -0.79 -15.77 17.26
C LYS A 144 -0.62 -15.87 15.75
N LEU A 145 -1.06 -16.98 15.15
CA LEU A 145 -0.90 -17.23 13.71
C LEU A 145 -1.80 -16.33 12.87
N ILE A 146 -3.04 -16.09 13.31
CA ILE A 146 -3.99 -15.23 12.59
C ILE A 146 -3.42 -13.82 12.34
N PRO A 147 -2.99 -13.04 13.36
CA PRO A 147 -2.44 -11.72 13.12
C PRO A 147 -1.11 -11.77 12.36
N ALA A 148 -0.30 -12.84 12.54
CA ALA A 148 0.93 -13.01 11.77
C ALA A 148 0.66 -13.25 10.28
N TRP A 149 -0.41 -13.97 9.94
CA TRP A 149 -0.85 -14.16 8.56
C TRP A 149 -1.28 -12.85 7.90
N TRP A 150 -1.97 -11.99 8.65
CA TRP A 150 -2.43 -10.68 8.18
C TRP A 150 -1.40 -9.55 8.39
N ALA A 151 -0.19 -9.86 8.87
CA ALA A 151 0.86 -8.88 9.15
C ALA A 151 1.60 -8.43 7.88
N ASP A 152 0.85 -7.87 6.94
CA ASP A 152 1.28 -7.49 5.59
C ASP A 152 2.17 -6.22 5.53
N LEU A 153 2.30 -5.52 6.66
CA LEU A 153 3.09 -4.29 6.81
C LEU A 153 4.22 -4.44 7.84
N GLY A 154 4.69 -5.66 8.10
CA GLY A 154 5.71 -5.98 9.11
C GLY A 154 7.12 -5.43 8.86
N GLY A 155 7.30 -4.56 7.87
CA GLY A 155 8.57 -3.94 7.51
C GLY A 155 9.29 -4.62 6.34
N PRO A 156 10.50 -4.13 5.98
CA PRO A 156 11.23 -4.62 4.83
C PRO A 156 11.49 -6.15 4.88
N GLY A 157 10.88 -6.90 3.96
CA GLY A 157 11.06 -8.35 3.84
C GLY A 157 10.09 -9.22 4.64
N VAL A 158 9.07 -8.61 5.25
CA VAL A 158 7.99 -9.33 5.92
C VAL A 158 6.70 -9.10 5.13
N GLY A 159 6.16 -10.17 4.55
CA GLY A 159 4.85 -10.17 3.86
C GLY A 159 4.81 -9.45 2.50
N TYR A 160 3.64 -9.51 1.88
CA TYR A 160 3.25 -8.66 0.75
C TYR A 160 2.40 -7.52 1.31
N ALA A 161 2.46 -6.30 0.74
CA ALA A 161 1.60 -5.22 1.21
C ALA A 161 0.11 -5.64 1.17
N GLY A 162 -0.72 -5.16 2.10
CA GLY A 162 -2.09 -5.68 2.27
C GLY A 162 -2.95 -5.64 1.00
N GLY A 163 -2.74 -4.64 0.13
CA GLY A 163 -3.40 -4.61 -1.18
C GLY A 163 -3.01 -5.77 -2.11
N ALA A 164 -1.76 -6.23 -2.07
CA ALA A 164 -1.29 -7.39 -2.83
C ALA A 164 -1.81 -8.71 -2.26
N HIS A 165 -1.92 -8.84 -0.92
CA HIS A 165 -2.56 -9.99 -0.30
C HIS A 165 -4.03 -10.11 -0.77
N ILE A 166 -4.79 -9.02 -0.72
CA ILE A 166 -6.18 -9.01 -1.22
C ILE A 166 -6.24 -9.38 -2.70
N LEU A 167 -5.32 -8.87 -3.53
CA LEU A 167 -5.29 -9.21 -4.95
C LEU A 167 -5.10 -10.72 -5.16
N SER A 168 -4.23 -11.37 -4.38
CA SER A 168 -4.00 -12.82 -4.47
C SER A 168 -5.21 -13.68 -4.09
N ILE A 169 -6.18 -13.12 -3.38
CA ILE A 169 -7.44 -13.82 -3.02
C ILE A 169 -8.44 -13.75 -4.18
N VAL A 170 -8.43 -12.68 -4.97
CA VAL A 170 -9.45 -12.42 -6.00
C VAL A 170 -9.02 -12.80 -7.43
N THR A 171 -7.74 -13.12 -7.64
CA THR A 171 -7.18 -13.55 -8.94
C THR A 171 -6.72 -15.00 -8.89
#